data_AF-A0A2V2RVP0-F1
#
_entry.id   AF-A0A2V2RVP0-F1
#
_cell.length_a   1.000
_cell.length_b   1.000
_cell.length_c   1.000
_cell.angle_alpha   90.00
_cell.angle_beta   90.00
_cell.angle_gamma   90.00
#
_symmetry.space_group_name_H-M   'P 1'
#
loop_
_entity.id
_entity.type
_entity.pdbx_description
1 polymer ?
#
loop_
_entity_poly.entity_id
_entity_poly.type
_entity_poly.pdbx_seq_one_letter_code
_entity_poly.pdbx_strand_id
1 'polypeptide(L)'
;MSTCCFNRGSCRAKNEVISLFANADVIVNGKRPWDPQVHDDRFYARLLADGTLGFGESYTEGWWDCEALDELCFRVLRARLSERVGFNKHVLIATVTSICLNLQNKRGARLVGKTHYDLGNDFFEAMLDPAMQYSCAYFLKSSGLSDAQKAKMDLICRKLGLKPGMRLLDIGCGWGGLARYAAQYHGCEVVGITISSQQQQYAQKWCQGLPIEIRLQDYRDISEKFDRAVSVGMMEHVGHKNYRCYLDAVNRCLHENGLFLCHTICSNRSSMSPNPWLTRYIFPNSMLPSVSQITKAAEGLFVLEDAHNFGSSYDQTLLAWEGNFRKSWARFQGSYGERFYRMWRYYLLSCAGAFRARHVQLLQFVFSKHGVVGGYASIR
;
A
#
# COMPACT_ATOMS: atom_id res chain seq x y z
N MET A 1 28.10 30.80 31.14
CA MET A 1 26.62 30.96 31.08
C MET A 1 25.99 30.38 29.80
N SER A 2 26.54 29.32 29.19
CA SER A 2 26.01 28.76 27.92
C SER A 2 25.40 27.35 28.02
N THR A 3 25.40 26.73 29.20
CA THR A 3 24.83 25.38 29.43
C THR A 3 23.38 25.39 29.94
N CYS A 4 22.82 26.55 30.31
CA CYS A 4 21.46 26.63 30.87
C CYS A 4 20.36 26.74 29.78
N CYS A 5 20.66 27.28 28.60
CA CYS A 5 19.67 27.44 27.53
C CYS A 5 19.37 26.14 26.77
N PHE A 6 20.37 25.26 26.58
CA PHE A 6 20.17 23.96 25.91
C PHE A 6 19.24 23.03 26.70
N ASN A 7 19.31 23.08 28.04
CA ASN A 7 18.50 22.23 28.91
C ASN A 7 17.02 22.65 29.00
N ARG A 8 16.71 23.95 28.85
CA ARG A 8 15.33 24.44 28.91
C ARG A 8 14.52 24.05 27.67
N GLY A 9 15.12 24.08 26.48
CA GLY A 9 14.48 23.67 25.23
C GLY A 9 14.15 22.17 25.20
N SER A 10 15.08 21.33 25.67
CA SER A 10 14.91 19.87 25.78
C SER A 10 13.78 19.51 26.76
N CYS A 11 13.76 20.15 27.94
CA CYS A 11 12.72 19.91 28.96
C CYS A 11 11.31 20.29 28.46
N ARG A 12 11.18 21.40 27.70
CA ARG A 12 9.90 21.81 27.11
C ARG A 12 9.39 20.81 26.08
N ALA A 13 10.24 20.40 25.13
CA ALA A 13 9.87 19.45 24.09
C ALA A 13 9.42 18.11 24.69
N LYS A 14 10.12 17.64 25.72
CA LYS A 14 9.78 16.41 26.46
C LYS A 14 8.38 16.49 27.09
N ASN A 15 8.08 17.56 27.82
CA ASN A 15 6.78 17.73 28.47
C ASN A 15 5.63 17.84 27.44
N GLU A 16 5.87 18.54 26.33
CA GLU A 16 4.88 18.68 25.25
C GLU A 16 4.57 17.33 24.60
N VAL A 17 5.60 16.54 24.29
CA VAL A 17 5.41 15.19 23.71
C VAL A 17 4.75 14.24 24.70
N ILE A 18 5.11 14.26 25.99
CA ILE A 18 4.46 13.44 27.02
C ILE A 18 2.96 13.81 27.11
N SER A 19 2.64 15.10 27.14
CA SER A 19 1.25 15.57 27.15
C SER A 19 0.51 15.16 25.87
N LEU A 20 1.18 15.16 24.72
CA LEU A 20 0.61 14.73 23.45
C LEU A 20 0.24 13.24 23.50
N PHE A 21 1.18 12.38 23.91
CA PHE A 21 0.95 10.92 24.04
C PHE A 21 -0.12 10.57 25.07
N ALA A 22 -0.23 11.31 26.16
CA ALA A 22 -1.28 11.10 27.17
C ALA A 22 -2.70 11.21 26.59
N ASN A 23 -2.91 12.04 25.55
CA ASN A 23 -4.21 12.13 24.85
C ASN A 23 -4.60 10.85 24.09
N ALA A 24 -3.65 9.93 23.88
CA ALA A 24 -3.87 8.63 23.25
C ALA A 24 -3.78 7.46 24.24
N ASP A 25 -3.83 7.73 25.55
CA ASP A 25 -3.60 6.71 26.59
C ASP A 25 -2.25 5.98 26.40
N VAL A 26 -1.21 6.77 26.12
CA VAL A 26 0.19 6.31 25.97
C VAL A 26 1.05 7.00 27.01
N ILE A 27 1.84 6.22 27.76
CA ILE A 27 2.75 6.71 28.79
C ILE A 27 4.16 6.46 28.29
N VAL A 28 4.93 7.53 28.03
CA VAL A 28 6.34 7.39 27.65
C VAL A 28 7.13 6.75 28.79
N ASN A 29 7.93 5.71 28.49
CA ASN A 29 8.60 4.85 29.46
C ASN A 29 7.64 4.14 30.45
N GLY A 30 6.40 3.92 30.02
CA GLY A 30 5.42 3.10 30.74
C GLY A 30 5.74 1.59 30.65
N LYS A 31 4.88 0.76 31.23
CA LYS A 31 5.07 -0.70 31.29
C LYS A 31 4.19 -1.48 30.31
N ARG A 32 3.26 -0.82 29.62
CA ARG A 32 2.32 -1.51 28.72
C ARG A 32 3.03 -1.80 27.39
N PRO A 33 2.63 -2.86 26.65
CA PRO A 33 3.32 -3.22 25.41
C PRO A 33 3.37 -2.10 24.35
N TRP A 34 2.40 -1.18 24.35
CA TRP A 34 2.33 -0.05 23.43
C TRP A 34 2.95 1.24 23.97
N ASP A 35 3.50 1.23 25.19
CA ASP A 35 4.19 2.38 25.77
C ASP A 35 5.63 2.45 25.21
N PRO A 36 6.02 3.56 24.52
CA PRO A 36 7.33 3.66 23.92
C PRO A 36 8.42 3.82 24.99
N GLN A 37 9.52 3.09 24.82
CA GLN A 37 10.72 3.17 25.64
C GLN A 37 11.73 4.10 24.95
N VAL A 38 11.93 5.29 25.48
CA VAL A 38 12.83 6.31 24.92
C VAL A 38 14.21 6.19 25.56
N HIS A 39 15.21 5.88 24.73
CA HIS A 39 16.61 5.74 25.12
C HIS A 39 17.42 7.01 24.82
N ASP A 40 16.91 7.88 23.95
CA ASP A 40 17.57 9.12 23.53
C ASP A 40 16.59 10.31 23.54
N ASP A 41 16.84 11.29 24.42
CA ASP A 41 16.01 12.49 24.58
C ASP A 41 15.96 13.39 23.33
N ARG A 42 16.86 13.22 22.34
CA ARG A 42 16.77 13.89 21.02
C ARG A 42 15.47 13.54 20.29
N PHE A 43 14.84 12.42 20.63
CA PHE A 43 13.52 11.99 20.14
C PHE A 43 12.47 13.09 20.24
N TYR A 44 12.35 13.75 21.39
CA TYR A 44 11.26 14.69 21.65
C TYR A 44 11.31 15.90 20.71
N ALA A 45 12.49 16.51 20.57
CA ALA A 45 12.68 17.65 19.69
C ALA A 45 12.46 17.28 18.22
N ARG A 46 12.95 16.11 17.78
CA ARG A 46 12.79 15.64 16.39
C ARG A 46 11.34 15.30 16.05
N LEU A 47 10.59 14.71 16.99
CA LEU A 47 9.17 14.43 16.79
C LEU A 47 8.37 15.71 16.54
N LEU A 48 8.61 16.75 17.33
CA LEU A 48 7.91 18.04 17.16
C LEU A 48 8.34 18.74 15.86
N ALA A 49 9.63 18.67 15.50
CA ALA A 49 10.16 19.36 14.33
C ALA A 49 9.82 18.71 12.98
N ASP A 50 9.83 17.38 12.92
CA ASP A 50 9.69 16.62 11.67
C ASP A 50 8.40 15.76 11.63
N GLY A 51 7.61 15.75 12.70
CA GLY A 51 6.33 15.03 12.81
C GLY A 51 6.49 13.54 12.55
N THR A 52 5.63 12.98 11.69
CA THR A 52 5.63 11.54 11.36
C THR A 52 6.93 11.04 10.74
N LEU A 53 7.67 11.90 10.02
CA LEU A 53 8.98 11.54 9.47
C LEU A 53 9.99 11.37 10.62
N GLY A 54 10.06 12.34 11.53
CA GLY A 54 10.92 12.29 12.72
C GLY A 54 10.59 11.14 13.65
N PHE A 55 9.31 10.80 13.80
CA PHE A 55 8.85 9.64 14.57
C PHE A 55 9.42 8.32 14.03
N GLY A 56 9.29 8.07 12.72
CA GLY A 56 9.78 6.83 12.11
C GLY A 56 11.29 6.76 11.94
N GLU A 57 11.95 7.89 11.63
CA GLU A 57 13.41 7.92 11.52
C GLU A 57 14.09 7.69 12.87
N SER A 58 13.59 8.31 13.94
CA SER A 58 14.15 8.09 15.29
C SER A 58 13.95 6.65 15.78
N TYR A 59 12.85 5.99 15.41
CA TYR A 59 12.70 4.55 15.64
C TYR A 59 13.75 3.74 14.87
N THR A 60 13.91 4.04 13.58
CA THR A 60 14.86 3.34 12.69
C THR A 60 16.31 3.51 13.15
N GLU A 61 16.62 4.64 13.79
CA GLU A 61 17.92 4.97 14.37
C GLU A 61 18.13 4.42 15.80
N GLY A 62 17.13 3.75 16.38
CA GLY A 62 17.23 3.12 17.70
C GLY A 62 17.13 4.10 18.88
N TRP A 63 16.53 5.27 18.70
CA TRP A 63 16.36 6.25 19.78
C TRP A 63 15.25 5.85 20.76
N TRP A 64 14.33 5.00 20.31
CA TRP A 64 13.25 4.46 21.11
C TRP A 64 12.75 3.13 20.53
N ASP A 65 12.12 2.33 21.40
CA ASP A 65 11.54 1.03 21.09
C ASP A 65 10.09 0.93 21.56
N CYS A 66 9.34 -0.01 21.00
CA CYS A 66 7.97 -0.32 21.41
C CYS A 66 7.66 -1.78 21.06
N GLU A 67 7.12 -2.55 22.02
CA GLU A 67 6.82 -3.96 21.82
C GLU A 67 5.65 -4.15 20.85
N ALA A 68 4.55 -3.43 21.09
CA ALA A 68 3.33 -3.41 20.27
C ALA A 68 3.23 -2.10 19.48
N LEU A 69 4.17 -1.88 18.54
CA LEU A 69 4.24 -0.65 17.75
C LEU A 69 2.99 -0.40 16.90
N ASP A 70 2.32 -1.45 16.42
CA ASP A 70 1.06 -1.38 15.71
C ASP A 70 -0.07 -0.83 16.59
N GLU A 71 -0.12 -1.23 17.87
CA GLU A 71 -1.08 -0.72 18.85
C GLU A 71 -0.77 0.74 19.23
N LEU A 72 0.50 1.11 19.38
CA LEU A 72 0.91 2.50 19.57
C LEU A 72 0.43 3.37 18.39
N CYS A 73 0.69 2.94 17.16
CA CYS A 73 0.26 3.67 15.96
C CYS A 73 -1.27 3.75 15.86
N PHE A 74 -1.99 2.67 16.18
CA PHE A 74 -3.45 2.67 16.26
C PHE A 74 -3.96 3.76 17.21
N ARG A 75 -3.44 3.81 18.44
CA ARG A 75 -3.85 4.78 19.47
C ARG A 75 -3.57 6.22 19.06
N VAL A 76 -2.34 6.49 18.60
CA VAL A 76 -1.89 7.81 18.14
C VAL A 76 -2.78 8.34 16.99
N LEU A 77 -3.13 7.47 16.04
CA LEU A 77 -3.99 7.83 14.91
C LEU A 77 -5.46 8.01 15.33
N ARG A 78 -5.98 7.17 16.23
CA ARG A 78 -7.35 7.32 16.76
C ARG A 78 -7.54 8.60 17.56
N ALA A 79 -6.53 9.00 18.34
CA ALA A 79 -6.51 10.26 19.06
C ALA A 79 -6.20 11.49 18.18
N ARG A 80 -5.91 11.26 16.88
CA ARG A 80 -5.56 12.29 15.88
C ARG A 80 -4.39 13.17 16.31
N LEU A 81 -3.38 12.59 16.94
CA LEU A 81 -2.25 13.38 17.47
C LEU A 81 -1.48 14.09 16.34
N SER A 82 -1.44 13.52 15.14
CA SER A 82 -0.81 14.14 13.97
C SER A 82 -1.46 15.45 13.55
N GLU A 83 -2.75 15.67 13.85
CA GLU A 83 -3.46 16.94 13.60
C GLU A 83 -3.15 17.99 14.68
N ARG A 84 -2.57 17.57 15.81
CA ARG A 84 -2.23 18.42 16.96
C ARG A 84 -0.76 18.83 16.99
N VAL A 85 0.11 18.12 16.27
CA VAL A 85 1.48 18.57 16.02
C VAL A 85 1.40 19.75 15.05
N GLY A 86 2.12 20.83 15.34
CA GLY A 86 2.12 22.05 14.54
C GLY A 86 2.64 21.86 13.11
N PHE A 87 2.91 22.97 12.44
CA PHE A 87 3.33 23.02 11.03
C PHE A 87 4.43 21.99 10.68
N ASN A 88 4.13 21.08 9.74
CA ASN A 88 5.08 20.08 9.23
C ASN A 88 5.65 20.51 7.87
N LYS A 89 6.88 21.03 7.86
CA LYS A 89 7.59 21.48 6.65
C LYS A 89 7.70 20.40 5.56
N HIS A 90 7.83 19.12 5.93
CA HIS A 90 7.99 18.01 4.98
C HIS A 90 6.70 17.73 4.23
N VAL A 91 5.55 17.83 4.91
CA VAL A 91 4.23 17.72 4.27
C VAL A 91 4.01 18.89 3.31
N LEU A 92 4.39 20.12 3.70
CA LEU A 92 4.30 21.28 2.82
C LEU A 92 5.17 21.09 1.56
N ILE A 93 6.45 20.72 1.72
CA ILE A 93 7.36 20.48 0.60
C ILE A 93 6.81 19.38 -0.33
N ALA A 94 6.32 18.27 0.22
CA ALA A 94 5.73 17.19 -0.56
C ALA A 94 4.48 17.64 -1.34
N THR A 95 3.66 18.49 -0.72
CA THR A 95 2.47 19.09 -1.35
C THR A 95 2.84 20.02 -2.50
N VAL A 96 3.73 20.99 -2.26
CA VAL A 96 4.18 21.95 -3.28
C VAL A 96 4.83 21.21 -4.45
N THR A 97 5.69 20.24 -4.16
CA THR A 97 6.35 19.42 -5.20
C THR A 97 5.32 18.68 -6.05
N SER A 98 4.31 18.07 -5.42
CA SER A 98 3.26 17.32 -6.12
C SER A 98 2.32 18.21 -6.93
N ILE A 99 2.12 19.46 -6.52
CA ILE A 99 1.38 20.48 -7.29
C ILE A 99 2.20 20.95 -8.50
N CYS A 100 3.50 21.18 -8.35
CA CYS A 100 4.34 21.70 -9.42
C CYS A 100 4.77 20.64 -10.44
N LEU A 101 5.04 19.40 -9.99
CA LEU A 101 5.62 18.35 -10.82
C LEU A 101 4.67 17.15 -10.96
N ASN A 102 4.78 16.40 -12.06
CA ASN A 102 4.14 15.09 -12.19
C ASN A 102 5.17 14.00 -11.84
N LEU A 103 5.21 13.62 -10.56
CA LEU A 103 6.16 12.65 -10.02
C LEU A 103 5.94 11.23 -10.58
N GLN A 104 4.74 10.93 -11.10
CA GLN A 104 4.33 9.62 -11.61
C GLN A 104 4.31 9.56 -13.16
N ASN A 105 5.13 10.40 -13.81
CA ASN A 105 5.32 10.33 -15.25
C ASN A 105 6.00 9.00 -15.68
N LYS A 106 5.94 8.66 -16.98
CA LYS A 106 6.50 7.42 -17.54
C LYS A 106 7.95 7.15 -17.16
N ARG A 107 8.81 8.17 -17.24
CA ARG A 107 10.24 8.03 -16.91
C ARG A 107 10.45 7.76 -15.41
N GLY A 108 9.74 8.49 -14.56
CA GLY A 108 9.77 8.32 -13.11
C GLY A 108 9.31 6.93 -12.67
N ALA A 109 8.19 6.44 -13.23
CA ALA A 109 7.67 5.12 -12.91
C ALA A 109 8.69 4.00 -13.18
N ARG A 110 9.39 4.03 -14.32
CA ARG A 110 10.45 3.06 -14.65
C ARG A 110 11.62 3.10 -13.66
N LEU A 111 12.02 4.30 -13.21
CA LEU A 111 13.10 4.44 -12.24
C LEU A 111 12.70 3.87 -10.87
N VAL A 112 11.47 4.17 -10.41
CA VAL A 112 10.93 3.60 -9.16
C VAL A 112 10.85 2.07 -9.25
N GLY A 113 10.37 1.53 -10.38
CA GLY A 113 10.34 0.09 -10.61
C GLY A 113 11.73 -0.56 -10.62
N LYS A 114 12.80 0.19 -10.93
CA LYS A 114 14.17 -0.33 -10.84
C LYS A 114 14.67 -0.39 -9.40
N THR A 115 14.42 0.65 -8.60
CA THR A 115 15.00 0.79 -7.25
C THR A 115 14.16 0.14 -6.13
N HIS A 116 12.82 0.13 -6.25
CA HIS A 116 11.97 -0.42 -5.18
C HIS A 116 11.97 -1.97 -5.13
N TYR A 117 12.30 -2.60 -6.26
CA TYR A 117 12.50 -4.05 -6.35
C TYR A 117 13.98 -4.46 -6.31
N ASP A 118 14.85 -3.63 -5.72
CA ASP A 118 16.23 -4.05 -5.38
C ASP A 118 16.25 -5.09 -4.24
N LEU A 119 15.14 -5.27 -3.52
CA LEU A 119 14.95 -6.41 -2.61
C LEU A 119 14.74 -7.69 -3.43
N GLY A 120 15.57 -8.70 -3.17
CA GLY A 120 15.52 -9.98 -3.86
C GLY A 120 14.17 -10.69 -3.73
N ASN A 121 13.80 -11.47 -4.75
CA ASN A 121 12.57 -12.28 -4.71
C ASN A 121 12.53 -13.20 -3.48
N ASP A 122 13.67 -13.67 -3.00
CA ASP A 122 13.78 -14.56 -1.85
C ASP A 122 13.37 -13.88 -0.53
N PHE A 123 13.57 -12.57 -0.41
CA PHE A 123 13.07 -11.76 0.70
C PHE A 123 11.53 -11.73 0.71
N PHE A 124 10.93 -11.49 -0.46
CA PHE A 124 9.47 -11.48 -0.59
C PHE A 124 8.87 -12.87 -0.40
N GLU A 125 9.49 -13.93 -0.95
CA GLU A 125 9.06 -15.32 -0.74
C GLU A 125 9.03 -15.71 0.74
N ALA A 126 9.97 -15.22 1.54
CA ALA A 126 10.01 -15.50 2.97
C ALA A 126 8.91 -14.76 3.78
N MET A 127 8.39 -13.65 3.26
CA MET A 127 7.41 -12.80 3.92
C MET A 127 5.97 -13.08 3.46
N LEU A 128 5.78 -13.29 2.16
CA LEU A 128 4.48 -13.38 1.51
C LEU A 128 3.90 -14.80 1.56
N ASP A 129 2.72 -14.97 0.96
CA ASP A 129 2.13 -16.28 0.74
C ASP A 129 2.71 -16.96 -0.51
N PRO A 130 2.46 -18.27 -0.73
CA PRO A 130 2.99 -18.99 -1.89
C PRO A 130 2.56 -18.45 -3.27
N ALA A 131 1.49 -17.66 -3.35
CA ALA A 131 1.11 -16.98 -4.60
C ALA A 131 1.77 -15.60 -4.78
N MET A 132 2.74 -15.25 -3.92
CA MET A 132 3.52 -14.02 -3.99
C MET A 132 2.65 -12.75 -4.01
N GLN A 133 1.59 -12.71 -3.20
CA GLN A 133 0.65 -11.60 -3.19
C GLN A 133 1.10 -10.51 -2.20
N TYR A 134 1.78 -9.48 -2.72
CA TYR A 134 2.09 -8.26 -1.96
C TYR A 134 0.93 -7.25 -2.02
N SER A 135 -0.26 -7.71 -1.63
CA SER A 135 -1.52 -6.95 -1.57
C SER A 135 -2.41 -7.48 -0.45
N CYS A 136 -3.45 -6.73 -0.09
CA CYS A 136 -4.41 -7.12 0.95
C CYS A 136 -5.02 -8.50 0.68
N ALA A 137 -5.01 -9.37 1.68
CA ALA A 137 -5.75 -10.63 1.66
C ALA A 137 -7.20 -10.42 2.10
N TYR A 138 -8.06 -11.45 1.97
CA TYR A 138 -9.46 -11.39 2.40
C TYR A 138 -9.73 -12.46 3.47
N PHE A 139 -9.92 -12.03 4.72
CA PHE A 139 -9.84 -12.91 5.91
C PHE A 139 -11.17 -13.49 6.43
N LEU A 140 -12.32 -13.20 5.80
CA LEU A 140 -13.65 -13.44 6.39
C LEU A 140 -13.87 -14.84 7.02
N LYS A 141 -13.30 -15.90 6.43
CA LYS A 141 -13.39 -17.28 6.93
C LYS A 141 -12.07 -18.06 6.75
N SER A 142 -10.94 -17.37 6.67
CA SER A 142 -9.67 -17.97 6.30
C SER A 142 -8.86 -18.38 7.52
N SER A 143 -8.23 -19.55 7.47
CA SER A 143 -7.38 -20.11 8.53
C SER A 143 -5.98 -19.49 8.60
N GLY A 144 -5.57 -18.72 7.59
CA GLY A 144 -4.26 -18.08 7.54
C GLY A 144 -4.05 -17.28 6.26
N LEU A 145 -2.86 -16.69 6.12
CA LEU A 145 -2.52 -15.78 5.02
C LEU A 145 -2.70 -16.41 3.64
N SER A 146 -2.24 -17.65 3.44
CA SER A 146 -2.36 -18.36 2.16
C SER A 146 -3.82 -18.54 1.73
N ASP A 147 -4.68 -19.00 2.64
CA ASP A 147 -6.11 -19.18 2.36
C ASP A 147 -6.81 -17.84 2.14
N ALA A 148 -6.42 -16.80 2.89
CA ALA A 148 -6.95 -15.45 2.73
C ALA A 148 -6.55 -14.82 1.38
N GLN A 149 -5.34 -15.11 0.88
CA GLN A 149 -4.88 -14.64 -0.44
C GLN A 149 -5.61 -15.36 -1.57
N LYS A 150 -5.81 -16.68 -1.46
CA LYS A 150 -6.66 -17.45 -2.38
C LYS A 150 -8.09 -16.90 -2.39
N ALA A 151 -8.68 -16.68 -1.21
CA ALA A 151 -10.02 -16.11 -1.10
C ALA A 151 -10.15 -14.73 -1.75
N LYS A 152 -9.12 -13.88 -1.64
CA LYS A 152 -9.08 -12.59 -2.34
C LYS A 152 -8.98 -12.75 -3.86
N MET A 153 -8.14 -13.65 -4.37
CA MET A 153 -8.01 -13.89 -5.81
C MET A 153 -9.31 -14.45 -6.39
N ASP A 154 -9.92 -15.42 -5.72
CA ASP A 154 -11.24 -15.96 -6.06
C ASP A 154 -12.32 -14.86 -6.06
N LEU A 155 -12.37 -14.03 -5.02
CA LEU A 155 -13.32 -12.91 -4.94
C LEU A 155 -13.17 -11.95 -6.14
N ILE A 156 -11.94 -11.64 -6.54
CA ILE A 156 -11.66 -10.81 -7.73
C ILE A 156 -12.22 -11.48 -8.99
N CYS A 157 -11.90 -12.76 -9.21
CA CYS A 157 -12.35 -13.50 -10.39
C CYS A 157 -13.88 -13.61 -10.46
N ARG A 158 -14.53 -13.90 -9.32
CA ARG A 158 -15.99 -13.94 -9.22
C ARG A 158 -16.61 -12.58 -9.48
N LYS A 159 -16.07 -11.50 -8.91
CA LYS A 159 -16.56 -10.13 -9.14
C LYS A 159 -16.49 -9.72 -10.60
N LEU A 160 -15.47 -10.15 -11.33
CA LEU A 160 -15.32 -9.94 -12.76
C LEU A 160 -16.21 -10.88 -13.58
N GLY A 161 -16.84 -11.88 -12.98
CA GLY A 161 -17.62 -12.89 -13.69
C GLY A 161 -16.79 -13.63 -14.74
N LEU A 162 -15.54 -13.97 -14.39
CA LEU A 162 -14.61 -14.67 -15.28
C LEU A 162 -15.18 -16.02 -15.72
N LYS A 163 -15.07 -16.31 -17.01
CA LYS A 163 -15.49 -17.56 -17.64
C LYS A 163 -14.34 -18.14 -18.49
N PRO A 164 -14.33 -19.47 -18.72
CA PRO A 164 -13.35 -20.08 -19.61
C PRO A 164 -13.32 -19.41 -20.99
N GLY A 165 -12.12 -19.15 -21.51
CA GLY A 165 -11.89 -18.51 -22.80
C GLY A 165 -11.96 -16.97 -22.80
N MET A 166 -12.34 -16.32 -21.69
CA MET A 166 -12.27 -14.86 -21.59
C MET A 166 -10.81 -14.37 -21.57
N ARG A 167 -10.56 -13.23 -22.21
CA ARG A 167 -9.29 -12.50 -22.15
C ARG A 167 -9.31 -11.51 -20.98
N LEU A 168 -8.39 -11.70 -20.03
CA LEU A 168 -8.19 -10.85 -18.86
C LEU A 168 -6.92 -10.03 -18.99
N LEU A 169 -7.02 -8.72 -18.80
CA LEU A 169 -5.86 -7.84 -18.59
C LEU A 169 -5.58 -7.68 -17.09
N ASP A 170 -4.38 -8.05 -16.63
CA ASP A 170 -3.89 -7.82 -15.25
C ASP A 170 -2.85 -6.69 -15.23
N ILE A 171 -3.30 -5.49 -14.84
CA ILE A 171 -2.51 -4.26 -14.82
C ILE A 171 -1.73 -4.16 -13.53
N GLY A 172 -0.41 -4.35 -13.62
CA GLY A 172 0.46 -4.45 -12.45
C GLY A 172 0.47 -5.87 -11.89
N CYS A 173 0.69 -6.87 -12.75
CA CYS A 173 0.52 -8.28 -12.42
C CYS A 173 1.49 -8.82 -11.34
N GLY A 174 2.48 -8.02 -10.92
CA GLY A 174 3.50 -8.42 -9.95
C GLY A 174 4.22 -9.69 -10.40
N TRP A 175 4.36 -10.64 -9.46
CA TRP A 175 4.93 -11.97 -9.71
C TRP A 175 3.98 -12.95 -10.42
N GLY A 176 2.81 -12.49 -10.89
CA GLY A 176 1.88 -13.28 -11.71
C GLY A 176 0.91 -14.17 -10.93
N GLY A 177 0.82 -14.04 -9.60
CA GLY A 177 -0.02 -14.92 -8.78
C GLY A 177 -1.52 -14.86 -9.13
N LEU A 178 -2.07 -13.66 -9.37
CA LEU A 178 -3.47 -13.50 -9.80
C LEU A 178 -3.69 -14.01 -11.22
N ALA A 179 -2.79 -13.67 -12.16
CA ALA A 179 -2.84 -14.18 -13.52
C ALA A 179 -2.85 -15.72 -13.56
N ARG A 180 -1.96 -16.36 -12.80
CA ARG A 180 -1.92 -17.82 -12.63
C ARG A 180 -3.22 -18.36 -12.06
N TYR A 181 -3.75 -17.73 -11.01
CA TYR A 181 -5.01 -18.16 -10.39
C TYR A 181 -6.18 -18.09 -11.38
N ALA A 182 -6.34 -16.98 -12.10
CA ALA A 182 -7.41 -16.80 -13.09
C ALA A 182 -7.33 -17.83 -14.23
N ALA A 183 -6.13 -18.08 -14.76
CA ALA A 183 -5.95 -19.09 -15.82
C ALA A 183 -6.27 -20.51 -15.32
N GLN A 184 -5.78 -20.89 -14.14
CA GLN A 184 -5.93 -22.25 -13.61
C GLN A 184 -7.35 -22.57 -13.15
N TYR A 185 -8.00 -21.64 -12.45
CA TYR A 185 -9.27 -21.91 -11.79
C TYR A 185 -10.49 -21.36 -12.54
N HIS A 186 -10.30 -20.40 -13.45
CA HIS A 186 -11.38 -19.81 -14.25
C HIS A 186 -11.18 -20.00 -15.77
N GLY A 187 -10.10 -20.66 -16.20
CA GLY A 187 -9.86 -20.99 -17.61
C GLY A 187 -9.66 -19.77 -18.52
N CYS A 188 -9.22 -18.63 -17.96
CA CYS A 188 -9.00 -17.40 -18.72
C CYS A 188 -7.67 -17.39 -19.45
N GLU A 189 -7.62 -16.67 -20.57
CA GLU A 189 -6.39 -16.24 -21.20
C GLU A 189 -5.97 -14.91 -20.57
N VAL A 190 -4.76 -14.81 -20.03
CA VAL A 190 -4.35 -13.62 -19.25
C VAL A 190 -3.18 -12.90 -19.92
N VAL A 191 -3.31 -11.59 -20.08
CA VAL A 191 -2.18 -10.70 -20.36
C VAL A 191 -1.85 -9.94 -19.08
N GLY A 192 -0.72 -10.27 -18.46
CA GLY A 192 -0.17 -9.56 -17.32
C GLY A 192 0.85 -8.52 -17.75
N ILE A 193 0.74 -7.30 -17.24
CA ILE A 193 1.73 -6.25 -17.49
C ILE A 193 2.41 -5.79 -16.20
N THR A 194 3.72 -5.56 -16.27
CA THR A 194 4.51 -4.99 -15.19
C THR A 194 5.55 -4.01 -15.74
N ILE A 195 6.06 -3.13 -14.89
CA ILE A 195 7.19 -2.24 -15.16
C ILE A 195 8.51 -2.74 -14.53
N SER A 196 8.47 -3.87 -13.81
CA SER A 196 9.64 -4.50 -13.18
C SER A 196 10.11 -5.70 -13.98
N SER A 197 11.36 -5.66 -14.46
CA SER A 197 11.96 -6.77 -15.19
C SER A 197 12.15 -8.01 -14.32
N GLN A 198 12.43 -7.84 -13.02
CA GLN A 198 12.55 -8.97 -12.08
C GLN A 198 11.22 -9.69 -11.88
N GLN A 199 10.13 -8.94 -11.71
CA GLN A 199 8.79 -9.49 -11.61
C GLN A 199 8.37 -10.18 -12.91
N GLN A 200 8.69 -9.58 -14.07
CA GLN A 200 8.42 -10.18 -15.37
C GLN A 200 9.09 -11.55 -15.49
N GLN A 201 10.41 -11.64 -15.24
CA GLN A 201 11.17 -12.87 -15.35
C GLN A 201 10.64 -13.95 -14.40
N TYR A 202 10.32 -13.56 -13.16
CA TYR A 202 9.71 -14.47 -12.19
C TYR A 202 8.36 -14.99 -12.67
N ALA A 203 7.46 -14.09 -13.08
CA ALA A 203 6.11 -14.42 -13.51
C ALA A 203 6.10 -15.30 -14.78
N GLN A 204 6.98 -15.03 -15.75
CA GLN A 204 7.13 -15.85 -16.95
C GLN A 204 7.53 -17.29 -16.61
N LYS A 205 8.52 -17.47 -15.72
CA LYS A 205 8.93 -18.80 -15.25
C LYS A 205 7.81 -19.46 -14.44
N TRP A 206 7.17 -18.72 -13.54
CA TRP A 206 6.12 -19.21 -12.66
C TRP A 206 4.84 -19.61 -13.42
N CYS A 207 4.54 -18.95 -14.55
CA CYS A 207 3.35 -19.17 -15.35
C CYS A 207 3.58 -20.06 -16.58
N GLN A 208 4.77 -20.65 -16.74
CA GLN A 208 5.10 -21.47 -17.90
C GLN A 208 4.09 -22.61 -18.10
N GLY A 209 3.63 -22.78 -19.34
CA GLY A 209 2.66 -23.81 -19.73
C GLY A 209 1.19 -23.44 -19.50
N LEU A 210 0.90 -22.24 -18.99
CA LEU A 210 -0.46 -21.70 -18.88
C LEU A 210 -0.74 -20.68 -20.00
N PRO A 211 -2.01 -20.40 -20.34
CA PRO A 211 -2.38 -19.39 -21.34
C PRO A 211 -2.20 -17.96 -20.78
N ILE A 212 -0.96 -17.62 -20.43
CA ILE A 212 -0.58 -16.38 -19.77
C ILE A 212 0.59 -15.74 -20.52
N GLU A 213 0.40 -14.50 -20.95
CA GLU A 213 1.45 -13.67 -21.52
C GLU A 213 1.86 -12.60 -20.51
N ILE A 214 3.15 -12.53 -20.15
CA ILE A 214 3.67 -11.49 -19.24
C ILE A 214 4.56 -10.52 -20.01
N ARG A 215 4.19 -9.23 -19.98
CA ARG A 215 4.86 -8.16 -20.71
C ARG A 215 5.50 -7.14 -19.76
N LEU A 216 6.72 -6.72 -20.10
CA LEU A 216 7.33 -5.52 -19.54
C LEU A 216 6.82 -4.31 -20.32
N GLN A 217 5.67 -3.78 -19.90
CA GLN A 217 4.94 -2.77 -20.65
C GLN A 217 4.28 -1.76 -19.70
N ASP A 218 4.27 -0.50 -20.11
CA ASP A 218 3.50 0.54 -19.42
C ASP A 218 2.03 0.45 -19.84
N TYR A 219 1.11 0.47 -18.87
CA TYR A 219 -0.33 0.35 -19.14
C TYR A 219 -0.85 1.41 -20.12
N ARG A 220 -0.19 2.57 -20.19
CA ARG A 220 -0.57 3.67 -21.08
C ARG A 220 -0.40 3.32 -22.56
N ASP A 221 0.41 2.31 -22.86
CA ASP A 221 0.76 1.87 -24.21
C ASP A 221 -0.05 0.64 -24.66
N ILE A 222 -1.04 0.19 -23.87
CA ILE A 222 -1.95 -0.88 -24.29
C ILE A 222 -3.08 -0.30 -25.15
N SER A 223 -3.37 -1.00 -26.25
CA SER A 223 -4.45 -0.66 -27.19
C SER A 223 -5.35 -1.85 -27.56
N GLU A 224 -4.98 -3.08 -27.16
CA GLU A 224 -5.78 -4.29 -27.39
C GLU A 224 -7.07 -4.30 -26.58
N LYS A 225 -8.03 -5.12 -27.03
CA LYS A 225 -9.31 -5.31 -26.36
C LYS A 225 -9.36 -6.57 -25.51
N PHE A 226 -9.95 -6.44 -24.32
CA PHE A 226 -10.11 -7.48 -23.31
C PHE A 226 -11.55 -7.56 -22.84
N ASP A 227 -11.97 -8.76 -22.45
CA ASP A 227 -13.29 -8.97 -21.82
C ASP A 227 -13.32 -8.34 -20.44
N ARG A 228 -12.21 -8.45 -19.71
CA ARG A 228 -12.10 -8.04 -18.32
C ARG A 228 -10.75 -7.41 -18.06
N ALA A 229 -10.73 -6.46 -17.14
CA ALA A 229 -9.50 -5.87 -16.64
C ALA A 229 -9.48 -5.91 -15.11
N VAL A 230 -8.30 -6.12 -14.55
CA VAL A 230 -8.06 -6.03 -13.11
C VAL A 230 -6.80 -5.22 -12.86
N SER A 231 -6.80 -4.48 -11.75
CA SER A 231 -5.59 -3.83 -11.28
C SER A 231 -5.57 -3.83 -9.75
N VAL A 232 -4.50 -4.39 -9.19
CA VAL A 232 -4.32 -4.57 -7.75
C VAL A 232 -3.08 -3.80 -7.30
N GLY A 233 -3.27 -2.79 -6.46
CA GLY A 233 -2.17 -2.02 -5.88
C GLY A 233 -1.41 -1.11 -6.85
N MET A 234 -1.96 -0.83 -8.04
CA MET A 234 -1.34 0.06 -9.04
C MET A 234 -1.75 1.53 -8.85
N MET A 235 -2.99 1.79 -8.46
CA MET A 235 -3.56 3.15 -8.44
C MET A 235 -2.80 4.07 -7.47
N GLU A 236 -2.25 3.52 -6.40
CA GLU A 236 -1.37 4.16 -5.43
C GLU A 236 -0.13 4.78 -6.11
N HIS A 237 0.32 4.22 -7.22
CA HIS A 237 1.49 4.68 -7.98
C HIS A 237 1.13 5.55 -9.20
N VAL A 238 -0.16 5.76 -9.48
CA VAL A 238 -0.63 6.57 -10.62
C VAL A 238 -0.54 8.07 -10.30
N GLY A 239 -0.89 8.46 -9.07
CA GLY A 239 -0.89 9.85 -8.61
C GLY A 239 -2.05 10.70 -9.14
N HIS A 240 -2.48 11.70 -8.35
CA HIS A 240 -3.73 12.44 -8.57
C HIS A 240 -3.86 13.14 -9.92
N LYS A 241 -2.75 13.53 -10.56
CA LYS A 241 -2.74 14.16 -11.89
C LYS A 241 -3.06 13.18 -13.01
N ASN A 242 -2.93 11.88 -12.77
CA ASN A 242 -3.01 10.86 -13.81
C ASN A 242 -4.20 9.89 -13.63
N TYR A 243 -5.00 10.00 -12.56
CA TYR A 243 -6.13 9.08 -12.32
C TYR A 243 -7.11 9.03 -13.50
N ARG A 244 -7.42 10.18 -14.11
CA ARG A 244 -8.27 10.25 -15.31
C ARG A 244 -7.65 9.50 -16.48
N CYS A 245 -6.40 9.82 -16.83
CA CYS A 245 -5.66 9.17 -17.90
C CYS A 245 -5.52 7.64 -17.68
N TYR A 246 -5.37 7.21 -16.43
CA TYR A 246 -5.38 5.79 -16.07
C TYR A 246 -6.71 5.12 -16.40
N LEU A 247 -7.83 5.70 -15.95
CA LEU A 247 -9.15 5.15 -16.23
C LEU A 247 -9.51 5.22 -17.72
N ASP A 248 -9.10 6.28 -18.44
CA ASP A 248 -9.21 6.36 -19.90
C ASP A 248 -8.46 5.21 -20.58
N ALA A 249 -7.24 4.91 -20.14
CA ALA A 249 -6.45 3.81 -20.69
C ALA A 249 -7.14 2.45 -20.47
N VAL A 250 -7.68 2.20 -19.27
CA VAL A 250 -8.45 0.98 -18.99
C VAL A 250 -9.71 0.91 -19.85
N ASN A 251 -10.45 2.01 -19.98
CA ASN A 251 -11.68 2.07 -20.77
C ASN A 251 -11.43 1.74 -22.25
N ARG A 252 -10.35 2.29 -22.83
CA ARG A 252 -9.94 2.00 -24.20
C ARG A 252 -9.61 0.53 -24.43
N CYS A 253 -9.13 -0.19 -23.40
CA CYS A 253 -8.74 -1.60 -23.53
C CYS A 253 -9.90 -2.57 -23.28
N LEU A 254 -11.10 -2.10 -22.94
CA LEU A 254 -12.25 -2.96 -22.69
C LEU A 254 -13.18 -3.05 -23.91
N HIS A 255 -13.78 -4.22 -24.08
CA HIS A 255 -14.99 -4.40 -24.89
C HIS A 255 -16.17 -3.64 -24.28
N GLU A 256 -17.23 -3.41 -25.06
CA GLU A 256 -18.40 -2.63 -24.63
C GLU A 256 -19.08 -3.20 -23.37
N ASN A 257 -19.13 -4.52 -23.25
CA ASN A 257 -19.67 -5.22 -22.08
C ASN A 257 -18.59 -5.60 -21.05
N GLY A 258 -17.42 -4.95 -21.12
CA GLY A 258 -16.29 -5.27 -20.27
C GLY A 258 -16.45 -4.78 -18.84
N LEU A 259 -15.91 -5.54 -17.88
CA LEU A 259 -15.82 -5.13 -16.48
C LEU A 259 -14.37 -4.85 -16.09
N PHE A 260 -14.20 -3.83 -15.26
CA PHE A 260 -12.94 -3.49 -14.64
C PHE A 260 -13.04 -3.59 -13.11
N LEU A 261 -12.08 -4.25 -12.49
CA LEU A 261 -11.91 -4.25 -11.03
C LEU A 261 -10.65 -3.49 -10.64
N CYS A 262 -10.84 -2.38 -9.91
CA CYS A 262 -9.75 -1.63 -9.29
C CYS A 262 -9.68 -1.95 -7.79
N HIS A 263 -8.61 -2.60 -7.36
CA HIS A 263 -8.31 -2.88 -5.95
C HIS A 263 -7.20 -1.94 -5.48
N THR A 264 -7.50 -1.03 -4.56
CA THR A 264 -6.57 0.02 -4.14
C THR A 264 -6.79 0.49 -2.71
N ILE A 265 -5.70 0.83 -2.03
CA ILE A 265 -5.70 1.53 -0.75
C ILE A 265 -6.23 2.95 -0.97
N CYS A 266 -7.20 3.36 -0.15
CA CYS A 266 -7.79 4.68 -0.21
C CYS A 266 -7.55 5.48 1.08
N SER A 267 -7.34 6.78 0.91
CA SER A 267 -7.43 7.77 1.98
C SER A 267 -8.89 8.17 2.23
N ASN A 268 -9.20 8.56 3.47
CA ASN A 268 -10.54 9.05 3.84
C ASN A 268 -10.84 10.46 3.31
N ARG A 269 -9.80 11.20 2.89
CA ARG A 269 -9.89 12.57 2.38
C ARG A 269 -8.98 12.73 1.18
N SER A 270 -9.42 13.49 0.19
CA SER A 270 -8.59 13.80 -0.97
C SER A 270 -7.30 14.48 -0.54
N SER A 271 -6.17 13.92 -0.96
CA SER A 271 -4.84 14.49 -0.78
C SER A 271 -4.20 14.72 -2.14
N MET A 272 -3.35 15.75 -2.20
CA MET A 272 -2.47 16.01 -3.34
C MET A 272 -1.01 15.71 -3.00
N SER A 273 -0.72 15.24 -1.77
CA SER A 273 0.64 14.98 -1.30
C SER A 273 0.80 13.55 -0.79
N PRO A 274 1.95 12.90 -1.06
CA PRO A 274 2.25 11.59 -0.52
C PRO A 274 2.65 11.67 0.96
N ASN A 275 2.66 10.54 1.66
CA ASN A 275 3.21 10.47 3.01
C ASN A 275 4.75 10.60 2.96
N PRO A 276 5.38 11.55 3.68
CA PRO A 276 6.82 11.79 3.55
C PRO A 276 7.70 10.59 3.92
N TRP A 277 7.37 9.87 4.99
CA TRP A 277 8.17 8.72 5.46
C TRP A 277 8.06 7.54 4.48
N LEU A 278 6.84 7.19 4.07
CA LEU A 278 6.63 6.14 3.07
C LEU A 278 7.31 6.50 1.74
N THR A 279 7.23 7.75 1.29
CA THR A 279 7.88 8.21 0.06
C THR A 279 9.40 8.05 0.12
N ARG A 280 9.99 8.36 1.28
CA ARG A 280 11.45 8.33 1.46
C ARG A 280 12.01 6.92 1.57
N TYR A 281 11.30 6.02 2.25
CA TYR A 281 11.85 4.73 2.66
C TYR A 281 11.24 3.51 1.98
N ILE A 282 9.96 3.56 1.62
CA ILE A 282 9.22 2.39 1.14
C ILE A 282 8.74 2.61 -0.28
N PHE A 283 7.78 3.50 -0.52
CA PHE A 283 7.13 3.69 -1.82
C PHE A 283 7.39 5.08 -2.42
N PRO A 284 8.53 5.29 -3.12
CA PRO A 284 8.79 6.54 -3.81
C PRO A 284 7.62 6.95 -4.72
N ASN A 285 7.20 8.20 -4.59
CA ASN A 285 6.11 8.80 -5.35
C ASN A 285 4.72 8.16 -5.16
N SER A 286 4.51 7.26 -4.19
CA SER A 286 3.18 6.67 -3.96
C SER A 286 2.25 7.65 -3.24
N MET A 287 1.00 7.72 -3.71
CA MET A 287 -0.05 8.58 -3.18
C MET A 287 -1.38 7.84 -3.14
N LEU A 288 -2.02 7.86 -1.97
CA LEU A 288 -3.30 7.20 -1.77
C LEU A 288 -4.45 8.03 -2.36
N PRO A 289 -5.19 7.50 -3.36
CA PRO A 289 -6.40 8.16 -3.84
C PRO A 289 -7.47 8.21 -2.75
N SER A 290 -8.43 9.11 -2.90
CA SER A 290 -9.70 9.06 -2.15
C SER A 290 -10.82 8.54 -3.04
N VAL A 291 -11.90 8.04 -2.44
CA VAL A 291 -13.11 7.62 -3.17
C VAL A 291 -13.63 8.75 -4.08
N SER A 292 -13.61 10.00 -3.61
CA SER A 292 -13.99 11.18 -4.39
C SER A 292 -13.10 11.39 -5.61
N GLN A 293 -11.78 11.25 -5.48
CA GLN A 293 -10.86 11.41 -6.61
C GLN A 293 -11.03 10.30 -7.66
N ILE A 294 -11.25 9.05 -7.23
CA ILE A 294 -11.46 7.92 -8.14
C ILE A 294 -12.77 8.09 -8.90
N THR A 295 -13.87 8.34 -8.18
CA THR A 295 -15.20 8.48 -8.80
C THR A 295 -15.28 9.69 -9.72
N LYS A 296 -14.68 10.83 -9.34
CA LYS A 296 -14.55 12.00 -10.22
C LYS A 296 -13.74 11.69 -11.48
N ALA A 297 -12.67 10.91 -11.36
CA ALA A 297 -11.88 10.51 -12.53
C ALA A 297 -12.66 9.54 -13.46
N ALA A 298 -13.52 8.69 -12.89
CA ALA A 298 -14.35 7.71 -13.61
C ALA A 298 -15.57 8.32 -14.31
N GLU A 299 -15.99 9.52 -13.92
CA GLU A 299 -17.19 10.20 -14.43
C GLU A 299 -17.18 10.30 -15.96
N GLY A 300 -18.25 9.83 -16.60
CA GLY A 300 -18.36 9.80 -18.07
C GLY A 300 -17.53 8.73 -18.78
N LEU A 301 -16.77 7.89 -18.05
CA LEU A 301 -16.05 6.74 -18.60
C LEU A 301 -16.67 5.41 -18.18
N PHE A 302 -17.10 5.34 -16.93
CA PHE A 302 -17.60 4.11 -16.33
C PHE A 302 -18.82 4.38 -15.46
N VAL A 303 -19.70 3.38 -15.39
CA VAL A 303 -20.67 3.21 -14.31
C VAL A 303 -19.96 2.47 -13.17
N LEU A 304 -20.07 3.00 -11.95
CA LEU A 304 -19.63 2.31 -10.74
C LEU A 304 -20.70 1.30 -10.31
N GLU A 305 -20.42 0.02 -10.50
CA GLU A 305 -21.35 -1.08 -10.22
C GLU A 305 -21.29 -1.54 -8.76
N ASP A 306 -20.08 -1.51 -8.17
CA ASP A 306 -19.86 -1.98 -6.80
C ASP A 306 -18.67 -1.28 -6.17
N ALA A 307 -18.76 -0.98 -4.87
CA ALA A 307 -17.64 -0.55 -4.06
C ALA A 307 -17.63 -1.35 -2.75
N HIS A 308 -16.59 -2.16 -2.55
CA HIS A 308 -16.45 -3.02 -1.38
C HIS A 308 -15.24 -2.60 -0.56
N ASN A 309 -15.48 -2.16 0.69
CA ASN A 309 -14.43 -1.85 1.65
C ASN A 309 -14.20 -3.02 2.61
N PHE A 310 -12.98 -3.55 2.63
CA PHE A 310 -12.53 -4.55 3.59
C PHE A 310 -11.15 -4.21 4.15
N GLY A 311 -10.89 -2.92 4.36
CA GLY A 311 -9.63 -2.40 4.93
C GLY A 311 -9.22 -3.03 6.27
N SER A 312 -10.17 -3.55 7.05
CA SER A 312 -9.88 -4.32 8.28
C SER A 312 -9.10 -5.61 8.02
N SER A 313 -9.19 -6.20 6.82
CA SER A 313 -8.37 -7.36 6.47
C SER A 313 -6.90 -7.01 6.25
N TYR A 314 -6.58 -5.75 5.94
CA TYR A 314 -5.19 -5.36 5.68
C TYR A 314 -4.35 -5.30 6.97
N ASP A 315 -4.95 -4.97 8.11
CA ASP A 315 -4.31 -5.11 9.43
C ASP A 315 -3.81 -6.55 9.63
N GLN A 316 -4.70 -7.53 9.45
CA GLN A 316 -4.34 -8.95 9.56
C GLN A 316 -3.30 -9.39 8.51
N THR A 317 -3.38 -8.87 7.27
CA THR A 317 -2.37 -9.13 6.24
C THR A 317 -0.98 -8.63 6.67
N LEU A 318 -0.90 -7.40 7.18
CA LEU A 318 0.37 -6.77 7.58
C LEU A 318 0.98 -7.44 8.81
N LEU A 319 0.15 -7.85 9.78
CA LEU A 319 0.62 -8.63 10.93
C LEU A 319 1.11 -10.02 10.52
N ALA A 320 0.45 -10.68 9.57
CA ALA A 320 0.93 -11.95 9.04
C ALA A 320 2.28 -11.80 8.32
N TRP A 321 2.45 -10.74 7.52
CA TRP A 321 3.73 -10.42 6.90
C TRP A 321 4.82 -10.09 7.92
N GLU A 322 4.53 -9.30 8.95
CA GLU A 322 5.51 -9.01 10.01
C GLU A 322 5.94 -10.28 10.73
N GLY A 323 4.99 -11.16 11.06
CA GLY A 323 5.26 -12.43 11.71
C GLY A 323 6.17 -13.32 10.87
N ASN A 324 5.94 -13.41 9.56
CA ASN A 324 6.79 -14.16 8.63
C ASN A 324 8.17 -13.52 8.47
N PHE A 325 8.21 -12.20 8.27
CA PHE A 325 9.43 -11.41 8.20
C PHE A 325 10.31 -11.63 9.43
N ARG A 326 9.76 -11.50 10.64
CA ARG A 326 10.48 -11.68 11.91
C ARG A 326 11.03 -13.10 12.08
N LYS A 327 10.24 -14.12 11.72
CA LYS A 327 10.68 -15.54 11.77
C LYS A 327 11.82 -15.81 10.78
N SER A 328 11.82 -15.14 9.63
CA SER A 328 12.81 -15.35 8.58
C SER A 328 14.06 -14.47 8.71
N TRP A 329 14.04 -13.47 9.60
CA TRP A 329 15.06 -12.42 9.67
C TRP A 329 16.51 -12.92 9.84
N ALA A 330 16.72 -14.02 10.57
CA ALA A 330 18.04 -14.61 10.77
C ALA A 330 18.77 -14.93 9.45
N ARG A 331 18.03 -15.22 8.37
CA ARG A 331 18.57 -15.45 7.02
C ARG A 331 19.08 -14.16 6.35
N PHE A 332 18.51 -13.02 6.70
CA PHE A 332 18.68 -11.74 5.99
C PHE A 332 19.50 -10.71 6.76
N GLN A 333 19.73 -10.93 8.06
CA GLN A 333 20.44 -10.02 8.94
C GLN A 333 21.83 -9.60 8.41
N GLY A 334 22.58 -10.54 7.81
CA GLY A 334 23.93 -10.27 7.29
C GLY A 334 23.93 -9.41 6.02
N SER A 335 22.84 -9.42 5.26
CA SER A 335 22.73 -8.67 3.99
C SER A 335 22.19 -7.26 4.18
N TYR A 336 21.25 -7.07 5.12
CA TYR A 336 20.52 -5.78 5.24
C TYR A 336 20.79 -5.03 6.55
N GLY A 337 21.22 -5.72 7.62
CA GLY A 337 21.56 -5.11 8.90
C GLY A 337 20.36 -4.59 9.72
N GLU A 338 20.66 -4.18 10.95
CA GLU A 338 19.65 -3.82 11.96
C GLU A 338 18.81 -2.59 11.56
N ARG A 339 19.42 -1.61 10.90
CA ARG A 339 18.69 -0.41 10.44
C ARG A 339 17.54 -0.79 9.49
N PHE A 340 17.79 -1.72 8.56
CA PHE A 340 16.75 -2.21 7.66
C PHE A 340 15.68 -2.99 8.41
N TYR A 341 16.07 -3.84 9.38
CA TYR A 341 15.12 -4.56 10.23
C TYR A 341 14.12 -3.61 10.88
N ARG A 342 14.62 -2.57 11.54
CA ARG A 342 13.80 -1.57 12.23
C ARG A 342 12.92 -0.81 11.23
N MET A 343 13.49 -0.35 10.12
CA MET A 343 12.73 0.34 9.07
C MET A 343 11.57 -0.52 8.54
N TRP A 344 11.83 -1.80 8.23
CA TRP A 344 10.84 -2.70 7.65
C TRP A 344 9.73 -3.07 8.65
N ARG A 345 10.09 -3.32 9.92
CA ARG A 345 9.09 -3.53 10.99
C ARG A 345 8.26 -2.31 11.24
N TYR A 346 8.87 -1.12 11.28
CA TYR A 346 8.13 0.13 11.43
C TYR A 346 7.13 0.31 10.30
N TYR A 347 7.54 0.06 9.05
CA TYR A 347 6.65 0.10 7.90
C TYR A 347 5.43 -0.81 8.10
N LEU A 348 5.64 -2.11 8.35
CA LEU A 348 4.55 -3.08 8.45
C LEU A 348 3.61 -2.76 9.62
N LEU A 349 4.16 -2.50 10.81
CA LEU A 349 3.39 -2.29 12.05
C LEU A 349 2.67 -0.93 12.06
N SER A 350 3.31 0.13 11.56
CA SER A 350 2.64 1.44 11.46
C SER A 350 1.49 1.43 10.46
N CYS A 351 1.64 0.71 9.34
CA CYS A 351 0.54 0.51 8.39
C CYS A 351 -0.58 -0.35 9.00
N ALA A 352 -0.25 -1.40 9.75
CA ALA A 352 -1.24 -2.25 10.44
C ALA A 352 -2.08 -1.41 11.42
N GLY A 353 -1.42 -0.60 12.26
CA GLY A 353 -2.09 0.36 13.14
C GLY A 353 -2.96 1.38 12.39
N ALA A 354 -2.53 1.85 11.22
CA ALA A 354 -3.31 2.79 10.40
C ALA A 354 -4.59 2.17 9.82
N PHE A 355 -4.53 0.91 9.35
CA PHE A 355 -5.72 0.18 8.92
C PHE A 355 -6.63 -0.14 10.10
N ARG A 356 -6.08 -0.59 11.24
CA ARG A 356 -6.84 -0.82 12.48
C ARG A 356 -7.59 0.42 12.93
N ALA A 357 -6.93 1.59 12.84
CA ALA A 357 -7.51 2.87 13.23
C ALA A 357 -8.59 3.38 12.25
N ARG A 358 -8.75 2.71 11.10
CA ARG A 358 -9.53 3.16 9.94
C ARG A 358 -9.05 4.52 9.43
N HIS A 359 -7.76 4.81 9.57
CA HIS A 359 -7.14 6.03 9.03
C HIS A 359 -6.99 5.95 7.51
N VAL A 360 -6.74 4.74 7.01
CA VAL A 360 -6.74 4.37 5.59
C VAL A 360 -7.70 3.19 5.37
N GLN A 361 -8.13 3.00 4.13
CA GLN A 361 -9.09 1.97 3.72
C GLN A 361 -8.49 1.12 2.60
N LEU A 362 -9.12 -0.02 2.32
CA LEU A 362 -8.87 -0.81 1.13
C LEU A 362 -10.21 -1.02 0.44
N LEU A 363 -10.29 -0.63 -0.83
CA LEU A 363 -11.50 -0.77 -1.62
C LEU A 363 -11.27 -1.59 -2.90
N GLN A 364 -12.25 -2.40 -3.24
CA GLN A 364 -12.45 -2.92 -4.59
C GLN A 364 -13.62 -2.19 -5.25
N PHE A 365 -13.35 -1.51 -6.35
CA PHE A 365 -14.36 -0.91 -7.22
C PHE A 365 -14.58 -1.80 -8.43
N VAL A 366 -15.84 -2.09 -8.76
CA VAL A 366 -16.22 -2.73 -10.01
C VAL A 366 -16.84 -1.67 -10.91
N PHE A 367 -16.31 -1.56 -12.12
CA PHE A 367 -16.73 -0.60 -13.13
C PHE A 367 -17.19 -1.33 -14.40
N SER A 368 -18.20 -0.78 -15.06
CA SER A 368 -18.64 -1.19 -16.41
C SER A 368 -18.64 0.03 -17.33
N LYS A 369 -18.48 -0.14 -18.65
CA LYS A 369 -18.44 1.02 -19.57
C LYS A 369 -19.78 1.73 -19.68
N HIS A 370 -20.87 0.96 -19.82
CA HIS A 370 -22.20 1.48 -20.15
C HIS A 370 -23.29 1.06 -19.14
N GLY A 371 -22.89 0.53 -17.98
CA GLY A 371 -23.82 -0.09 -17.05
C GLY A 371 -24.07 -1.56 -17.41
N VAL A 372 -24.20 -2.43 -16.41
CA VAL A 372 -24.71 -3.79 -16.59
C VAL A 372 -26.23 -3.73 -16.70
N VAL A 373 -26.77 -4.01 -17.89
CA VAL A 373 -28.23 -4.07 -18.10
C VAL A 373 -28.85 -5.11 -17.17
N GLY A 374 -29.89 -4.73 -16.42
CA GLY A 374 -30.49 -5.57 -15.36
C GLY A 374 -29.78 -5.50 -14.00
N GLY A 375 -28.66 -4.77 -13.92
CA GLY A 375 -27.89 -4.53 -12.71
C GLY A 375 -26.78 -5.54 -12.45
N TYR A 376 -25.74 -5.09 -11.76
CA TYR A 376 -24.67 -5.95 -11.26
C TYR A 376 -25.05 -6.55 -9.90
N ALA A 377 -25.00 -7.89 -9.80
CA ALA A 377 -25.19 -8.57 -8.52
C ALA A 377 -23.91 -8.50 -7.67
N SER A 378 -23.97 -7.80 -6.55
CA SER A 378 -22.80 -7.59 -5.67
C SER A 378 -22.30 -8.90 -5.05
N ILE A 379 -21.01 -9.19 -5.22
CA ILE A 379 -20.34 -10.41 -4.72
C ILE A 379 -19.45 -10.05 -3.52
N ARG A 380 -19.48 -10.88 -2.46
CA ARG A 380 -18.72 -10.70 -1.22
C ARG A 380 -18.00 -11.97 -0.79
#